data_AF-A0A7D3Y316-F1
#
_entry.id   AF-A0A7D3Y316-F1
#
_cell.length_a   1.000
_cell.length_b   1.000
_cell.length_c   1.000
_cell.angle_alpha   90.00
_cell.angle_beta   90.00
_cell.angle_gamma   90.00
#
_symmetry.space_group_name_H-M   'P 1'
#
loop_
_entity.id
_entity.type
_entity.pdbx_description
1 polymer ?
#
loop_
_entity_poly.entity_id
_entity_poly.type
_entity_poly.pdbx_seq_one_letter_code
_entity_poly.pdbx_strand_id
1 'polypeptide(L)'
;MSELLYTLTARFIKLEEIGNLPKGYRRNAHFMGDVAGQLSGKIRGIDYVIEQKGVTKTHIHEVLTTDKEEKISIERYGVSVPTQDPDLLLIDGTAIMETASEGLSWVNDLPIKWRARINRKKADFTVEVFRS
;
A
#
# COMPACT_ATOMS: atom_id res chain seq x y z
N MET A 1 10.04 -8.43 17.60
CA MET A 1 8.72 -8.97 17.21
C MET A 1 8.03 -7.87 16.44
N SER A 2 7.45 -8.15 15.27
CA SER A 2 6.76 -7.13 14.48
C SER A 2 5.46 -6.70 15.17
N GLU A 3 5.26 -5.40 15.33
CA GLU A 3 4.07 -4.82 15.97
C GLU A 3 3.19 -4.15 14.91
N LEU A 4 1.88 -4.41 14.97
CA LEU A 4 0.92 -3.77 14.07
C LEU A 4 0.85 -2.26 14.38
N LEU A 5 1.17 -1.47 13.37
CA LEU A 5 1.14 -0.02 13.44
C LEU A 5 -0.25 0.50 13.10
N TYR A 6 -0.80 0.08 11.96
CA TYR A 6 -2.16 0.39 11.55
C TYR A 6 -2.67 -0.58 10.49
N THR A 7 -3.97 -0.53 10.28
CA THR A 7 -4.67 -1.16 9.17
C THR A 7 -5.25 -0.10 8.25
N LEU A 8 -5.10 -0.30 6.95
CA LEU A 8 -5.75 0.46 5.89
C LEU A 8 -6.90 -0.38 5.30
N THR A 9 -8.09 0.21 5.20
CA THR A 9 -9.18 -0.28 4.36
C THR A 9 -9.36 0.68 3.19
N ALA A 10 -9.15 0.21 1.97
CA ALA A 10 -9.09 1.06 0.79
C ALA A 10 -9.88 0.49 -0.38
N ARG A 11 -10.09 1.35 -1.38
CA ARG A 11 -10.67 1.00 -2.67
C ARG A 11 -9.93 1.66 -3.82
N PHE A 12 -9.90 0.98 -4.96
CA PHE A 12 -9.46 1.59 -6.21
C PHE A 12 -10.51 2.60 -6.69
N ILE A 13 -10.06 3.79 -7.09
CA ILE A 13 -10.90 4.86 -7.63
C ILE A 13 -10.74 5.03 -9.15
N LYS A 14 -9.58 4.63 -9.68
CA LYS A 14 -9.28 4.68 -11.12
C LYS A 14 -8.20 3.66 -11.44
N LEU A 15 -8.39 2.91 -12.50
CA LEU A 15 -7.39 2.04 -13.09
C LEU A 15 -7.03 2.59 -14.47
N GLU A 16 -5.75 2.89 -14.67
CA GLU A 16 -5.21 3.31 -15.95
C GLU A 16 -4.46 2.15 -16.58
N GLU A 17 -5.09 1.50 -17.56
CA GLU A 17 -4.49 0.41 -18.31
C GLU A 17 -3.49 0.97 -19.32
N ILE A 18 -2.20 0.75 -19.07
CA ILE A 18 -1.13 1.14 -19.99
C ILE A 18 -0.92 0.05 -21.06
N GLY A 19 -1.07 -1.22 -20.66
CA GLY A 19 -1.01 -2.38 -21.55
C GLY A 19 0.31 -3.16 -21.45
N ASN A 20 0.56 -3.99 -22.47
CA ASN A 20 1.74 -4.86 -22.51
C ASN A 20 3.00 -4.08 -22.89
N LEU A 21 4.00 -4.09 -22.01
CA LEU A 21 5.35 -3.57 -22.26
C LEU A 21 6.38 -4.71 -22.21
N PRO A 22 7.65 -4.49 -22.64
CA PRO A 22 8.68 -5.53 -22.59
C PRO A 22 8.90 -6.17 -21.21
N LYS A 23 8.60 -5.43 -20.12
CA LYS A 23 8.76 -5.90 -18.74
C LYS A 23 7.49 -6.54 -18.14
N GLY A 24 6.41 -6.64 -18.90
CA GLY A 24 5.12 -7.15 -18.43
C GLY A 24 3.98 -6.16 -18.65
N TYR A 25 2.81 -6.54 -18.16
CA TYR A 25 1.61 -5.72 -18.23
C TYR A 25 1.67 -4.60 -17.19
N ARG A 26 1.45 -3.35 -17.62
CA ARG A 26 1.50 -2.17 -16.77
C ARG A 26 0.11 -1.56 -16.57
N ARG A 27 -0.15 -1.14 -15.33
CA ARG A 27 -1.29 -0.29 -15.00
C ARG A 27 -0.93 0.65 -13.86
N ASN A 28 -1.61 1.80 -13.79
CA ASN A 28 -1.57 2.66 -12.62
C ASN A 28 -2.89 2.53 -11.86
N ALA A 29 -2.82 2.15 -10.59
CA ALA A 29 -4.00 1.97 -9.75
C ALA A 29 -4.09 3.10 -8.72
N HIS A 30 -5.02 4.02 -8.93
CA HIS A 30 -5.30 5.09 -7.99
C HIS A 30 -6.25 4.57 -6.91
N PHE A 31 -6.01 4.90 -5.65
CA PHE A 31 -6.82 4.44 -4.53
C PHE A 31 -6.99 5.51 -3.45
N MET A 32 -7.99 5.29 -2.60
CA MET A 32 -8.17 6.01 -1.35
C MET A 32 -8.77 5.10 -0.28
N GLY A 33 -8.55 5.44 0.98
CA GLY A 33 -9.04 4.64 2.09
C GLY A 33 -8.90 5.29 3.45
N ASP A 34 -9.24 4.48 4.45
CA ASP A 34 -9.28 4.82 5.86
C ASP A 34 -8.18 4.06 6.61
N VAL A 35 -7.42 4.77 7.43
CA VAL A 35 -6.35 4.22 8.26
C VAL A 35 -6.81 4.24 9.72
N ALA A 36 -6.59 3.13 10.43
CA ALA A 36 -6.90 3.01 11.85
C ALA A 36 -5.81 2.22 12.60
N GLY A 37 -5.41 2.72 13.76
CA GLY A 37 -4.39 2.11 14.61
C GLY A 37 -3.65 3.16 15.45
N GLN A 38 -2.32 3.01 15.56
CA GLN A 38 -1.45 4.03 16.18
C GLN A 38 -1.38 5.31 15.34
N LEU A 39 -1.59 5.17 14.03
CA LEU A 39 -1.91 6.26 13.12
C LEU A 39 -3.35 6.07 12.66
N SER A 40 -4.10 7.18 12.56
CA SER A 40 -5.49 7.19 12.11
C SER A 40 -5.73 8.39 11.19
N GLY A 41 -6.54 8.19 10.15
CA GLY A 41 -6.87 9.24 9.19
C GLY A 41 -7.27 8.72 7.81
N LYS A 42 -7.03 9.53 6.78
CA LYS A 42 -7.36 9.23 5.38
C LYS A 42 -6.11 9.08 4.55
N ILE A 43 -6.08 8.10 3.66
CA ILE A 43 -4.97 7.89 2.73
C ILE A 43 -5.44 7.98 1.29
N ARG A 44 -4.56 8.46 0.42
CA ARG A 44 -4.73 8.41 -1.03
C ARG A 44 -3.40 8.19 -1.70
N GLY A 45 -3.40 7.45 -2.80
CA GLY A 45 -2.16 7.12 -3.48
C GLY A 45 -2.36 6.52 -4.86
N ILE A 46 -1.23 6.17 -5.46
CA ILE A 46 -1.13 5.50 -6.75
C ILE A 46 -0.14 4.34 -6.64
N ASP A 47 -0.51 3.19 -7.18
CA ASP A 47 0.37 2.03 -7.35
C ASP A 47 0.76 1.89 -8.83
N TYR A 48 2.07 1.86 -9.09
CA TYR A 48 2.65 1.62 -10.41
C TYR A 48 2.91 0.13 -10.62
N VAL A 49 1.87 -0.61 -10.96
CA VAL A 49 1.86 -2.07 -11.00
C VAL A 49 2.59 -2.63 -12.23
N ILE A 50 3.31 -3.75 -12.03
CA ILE A 50 3.80 -4.64 -13.09
C ILE A 50 3.30 -6.04 -12.84
N GLU A 51 2.63 -6.65 -13.83
CA GLU A 51 2.39 -8.08 -13.83
C GLU A 51 3.31 -8.77 -14.85
N GLN A 52 4.15 -9.69 -14.38
CA GLN A 52 5.10 -10.41 -15.22
C GLN A 52 5.20 -11.87 -14.76
N LYS A 53 4.89 -12.82 -15.65
CA LYS A 53 4.98 -14.27 -15.38
C LYS A 53 4.24 -14.71 -14.10
N GLY A 54 3.04 -14.18 -13.88
CA GLY A 54 2.23 -14.49 -12.70
C GLY A 54 2.65 -13.77 -11.42
N VAL A 55 3.71 -12.95 -11.46
CA VAL A 55 4.15 -12.14 -10.32
C VAL A 55 3.68 -10.71 -10.50
N THR A 56 3.02 -10.17 -9.48
CA THR A 56 2.68 -8.75 -9.39
C THR A 56 3.75 -8.03 -8.58
N LYS A 57 4.27 -6.92 -9.11
CA LYS A 57 5.17 -6.01 -8.41
C LYS A 57 4.47 -4.67 -8.26
N THR A 58 4.59 -4.10 -7.07
CA THR A 58 3.95 -2.84 -6.68
C THR A 58 5.03 -1.82 -6.36
N HIS A 59 4.78 -0.58 -6.73
CA HIS A 59 5.59 0.57 -6.37
C HIS A 59 4.63 1.72 -6.12
N ILE A 60 4.43 2.01 -4.84
CA ILE A 60 3.29 2.79 -4.37
C ILE A 60 3.80 4.10 -3.82
N HIS A 61 3.16 5.20 -4.23
CA HIS A 61 3.33 6.51 -3.61
C HIS A 61 1.99 6.97 -3.06
N GLU A 62 1.95 7.31 -1.78
CA GLU A 62 0.72 7.68 -1.10
C GLU A 62 0.97 8.76 -0.03
N VAL A 63 -0.10 9.42 0.35
CA VAL A 63 -0.10 10.42 1.43
C VAL A 63 -1.19 10.05 2.43
N LEU A 64 -0.78 9.81 3.67
CA LEU A 64 -1.67 9.72 4.82
C LEU A 64 -1.84 11.13 5.40
N THR A 65 -3.08 11.57 5.52
CA THR A 65 -3.48 12.74 6.31
C THR A 65 -4.12 12.25 7.60
N THR A 66 -3.50 12.54 8.74
CA THR A 66 -4.00 12.09 10.04
C THR A 66 -5.28 12.83 10.43
N ASP A 67 -5.98 12.34 11.45
CA ASP A 67 -7.14 13.05 12.02
C ASP A 67 -6.79 14.43 12.60
N LYS A 68 -5.49 14.70 12.85
CA LYS A 68 -4.95 16.00 13.26
C LYS A 68 -4.43 16.83 12.08
N GLU A 69 -4.76 16.43 10.84
CA GLU A 69 -4.35 17.06 9.58
C GLU A 69 -2.83 17.05 9.29
N GLU A 70 -2.07 16.27 10.06
CA GLU A 70 -0.64 16.05 9.81
C GLU A 70 -0.46 15.12 8.60
N LYS A 71 0.61 15.31 7.84
CA LYS A 71 0.85 14.56 6.60
C LYS A 71 2.06 13.66 6.71
N ILE A 72 1.92 12.43 6.22
CA ILE A 72 3.00 11.47 6.08
C ILE A 72 3.05 11.06 4.60
N SER A 73 4.21 11.27 3.97
CA SER A 73 4.55 10.71 2.66
C SER A 73 4.94 9.26 2.87
N ILE A 74 4.41 8.36 2.04
CA ILE A 74 4.71 6.94 2.14
C ILE A 74 5.06 6.40 0.77
N GLU A 75 6.18 5.71 0.70
CA GLU A 75 6.61 4.95 -0.47
C GLU A 75 6.64 3.47 -0.12
N ARG A 76 6.04 2.61 -0.95
CA ARG A 76 6.06 1.17 -0.73
C ARG A 76 6.56 0.40 -1.93
N TYR A 77 7.17 -0.73 -1.62
CA TYR A 77 7.59 -1.73 -2.58
C TYR A 77 7.08 -3.08 -2.13
N GLY A 78 6.46 -3.82 -3.03
CA GLY A 78 5.90 -5.13 -2.69
C GLY A 78 5.86 -6.08 -3.88
N VAL A 79 5.84 -7.37 -3.56
CA VAL A 79 5.77 -8.45 -4.53
C VAL A 79 4.66 -9.41 -4.13
N SER A 80 3.93 -9.93 -5.11
CA SER A 80 2.88 -10.91 -4.85
C SER A 80 3.46 -12.20 -4.30
N VAL A 81 2.80 -12.75 -3.29
CA VAL A 81 3.12 -14.05 -2.71
C VAL A 81 2.09 -15.11 -3.13
N PRO A 82 2.47 -16.40 -3.20
CA PRO A 82 1.55 -17.46 -3.57
C PRO A 82 0.33 -17.55 -2.63
N THR A 83 -0.83 -17.85 -3.21
CA THR A 83 -2.08 -18.14 -2.50
C THR A 83 -2.82 -19.26 -3.21
N GLN A 84 -3.56 -20.07 -2.45
CA GLN A 84 -4.43 -21.12 -3.02
C GLN A 84 -5.79 -20.56 -3.46
N ASP A 85 -6.15 -19.37 -2.99
CA ASP A 85 -7.39 -18.69 -3.36
C ASP A 85 -7.18 -17.90 -4.66
N PRO A 86 -7.81 -18.28 -5.78
CA PRO A 86 -7.65 -17.61 -7.07
C PRO A 86 -8.25 -16.21 -7.11
N ASP A 87 -9.16 -15.88 -6.18
CA ASP A 87 -9.81 -14.57 -6.10
C ASP A 87 -8.99 -13.59 -5.26
N LEU A 88 -7.91 -14.03 -4.62
CA LEU A 88 -7.05 -13.20 -3.81
C LEU A 88 -5.73 -12.90 -4.49
N LEU A 89 -5.27 -11.68 -4.29
CA LEU A 89 -3.89 -11.29 -4.49
C LEU A 89 -3.33 -10.88 -3.13
N LEU A 90 -2.26 -11.56 -2.72
CA LEU A 90 -1.52 -11.24 -1.52
C LEU A 90 -0.21 -10.56 -1.94
N ILE A 91 0.11 -9.42 -1.35
CA ILE A 91 1.36 -8.70 -1.58
C ILE A 91 2.07 -8.52 -0.24
N ASP A 92 3.36 -8.83 -0.19
CA ASP A 92 4.22 -8.51 0.95
C ASP A 92 5.31 -7.54 0.52
N GLY A 93 5.73 -6.66 1.44
CA GLY A 93 6.65 -5.60 1.08
C GLY A 93 7.25 -4.82 2.24
N THR A 94 8.02 -3.80 1.87
CA THR A 94 8.60 -2.79 2.76
C THR A 94 8.09 -1.41 2.39
N ALA A 95 8.20 -0.48 3.34
CA ALA A 95 7.82 0.90 3.11
C ALA A 95 8.83 1.86 3.75
N ILE A 96 8.83 3.09 3.24
CA ILE A 96 9.47 4.27 3.82
C ILE A 96 8.34 5.23 4.17
N MET A 97 8.41 5.82 5.37
CA MET A 97 7.45 6.82 5.85
C MET A 97 8.21 8.07 6.23
N GLU A 98 7.76 9.22 5.76
CA GLU A 98 8.42 10.51 5.99
C GLU A 98 7.40 11.58 6.36
N THR A 99 7.71 12.39 7.36
CA THR A 99 6.88 13.52 7.79
C THR A 99 7.72 14.70 8.25
N ALA A 100 7.17 15.90 8.04
CA ALA A 100 7.70 17.13 8.62
C ALA A 100 7.07 17.47 9.98
N SER A 101 6.09 16.70 10.47
CA SER A 101 5.51 16.93 11.79
C SER A 101 6.46 16.48 12.89
N GLU A 102 6.79 17.39 13.81
CA GLU A 102 7.60 17.09 14.99
C GLU A 102 6.94 16.02 15.87
N GLY A 103 5.61 16.09 16.02
CA GLY A 103 4.83 15.15 16.83
C GLY A 103 4.76 13.73 16.26
N LEU A 104 5.08 13.57 14.98
CA LEU A 104 5.12 12.29 14.27
C LEU A 104 6.54 11.92 13.81
N SER A 105 7.57 12.67 14.22
CA SER A 105 8.97 12.45 13.80
C SER A 105 9.47 11.02 14.01
N TRP A 106 8.92 10.31 14.98
CA TRP A 106 9.21 8.90 15.25
C TRP A 106 8.93 7.96 14.06
N VAL A 107 8.11 8.34 13.08
CA VAL A 107 7.83 7.50 11.89
C VAL A 107 9.00 7.47 10.90
N ASN A 108 9.85 8.50 10.90
CA ASN A 108 10.87 8.72 9.85
C ASN A 108 11.94 7.62 9.80
N ASP A 109 12.25 7.02 10.95
CA ASP A 109 13.33 6.05 11.09
C ASP A 109 12.81 4.62 11.32
N LEU A 110 11.51 4.38 11.13
CA LEU A 110 10.94 3.07 11.38
C LEU A 110 11.26 2.09 10.23
N PRO A 111 11.74 0.88 10.55
CA PRO A 111 11.73 -0.20 9.59
C PRO A 111 10.29 -0.71 9.43
N ILE A 112 9.71 -0.48 8.26
CA ILE A 112 8.31 -0.83 7.98
C ILE A 112 8.20 -2.04 7.08
N LYS A 113 7.36 -2.99 7.50
CA LYS A 113 6.84 -4.07 6.67
C LYS A 113 5.35 -3.93 6.48
N TRP A 114 4.81 -4.45 5.40
CA TRP A 114 3.37 -4.46 5.17
C TRP A 114 2.95 -5.69 4.38
N ARG A 115 1.67 -6.02 4.52
CA ARG A 115 1.00 -7.04 3.71
C ARG A 115 -0.35 -6.53 3.25
N ALA A 116 -0.70 -6.81 2.01
CA ALA A 116 -2.01 -6.47 1.46
C ALA A 116 -2.78 -7.71 1.04
N ARG A 117 -4.10 -7.65 1.24
CA ARG A 117 -5.07 -8.61 0.71
C ARG A 117 -6.01 -7.87 -0.21
N ILE A 118 -5.94 -8.21 -1.49
CA ILE A 118 -6.76 -7.63 -2.55
C ILE A 118 -7.72 -8.70 -3.03
N ASN A 119 -9.02 -8.40 -3.00
CA ASN A 119 -10.02 -9.27 -3.59
C ASN A 119 -10.19 -8.89 -5.06
N ARG A 120 -9.79 -9.76 -6.00
CA ARG A 120 -9.81 -9.47 -7.44
C ARG A 120 -11.22 -9.26 -8.00
N LYS A 121 -12.26 -9.73 -7.30
CA LYS A 121 -13.67 -9.55 -7.69
C LYS A 121 -14.27 -8.26 -7.14
N LYS A 122 -13.59 -7.60 -6.21
CA LYS A 122 -14.04 -6.36 -5.60
C LYS A 122 -13.04 -5.26 -5.92
N ALA A 123 -13.50 -4.02 -5.88
CA ALA A 123 -12.61 -2.87 -5.99
C ALA A 123 -11.99 -2.49 -4.65
N ASP A 124 -12.02 -3.37 -3.63
CA ASP A 124 -11.55 -3.12 -2.27
C ASP A 124 -10.32 -3.97 -1.91
N PHE A 125 -9.55 -3.47 -0.94
CA PHE A 125 -8.40 -4.16 -0.38
C PHE A 125 -8.11 -3.70 1.04
N THR A 126 -7.41 -4.54 1.78
CA THR A 126 -6.89 -4.21 3.10
C THR A 126 -5.38 -4.29 3.12
N VAL A 127 -4.74 -3.42 3.90
CA VAL A 127 -3.30 -3.44 4.15
C VAL A 127 -3.04 -3.41 5.64
N GLU A 128 -2.21 -4.31 6.13
CA GLU A 128 -1.70 -4.26 7.50
C GLU A 128 -0.24 -3.80 7.46
N VAL A 129 0.10 -2.82 8.30
CA VAL A 129 1.42 -2.20 8.34
C VAL A 129 2.04 -2.42 9.70
N PHE A 130 3.29 -2.86 9.71
CA PHE A 130 4.01 -3.27 10.91
C PHE A 130 5.32 -2.49 11.05
N ARG A 131 5.65 -2.11 12.28
CA ARG A 131 7.03 -1.73 12.64
C ARG A 131 7.79 -2.99 13.06
N SER A 132 9.00 -3.18 12.55
CA SER A 132 9.82 -4.39 12.80
C SER A 132 10.91 -4.21 13.83
#